data_AF-A0A351F573-F1
#
_entry.id   AF-A0A351F573-F1
#
_cell.length_a   1.000
_cell.length_b   1.000
_cell.length_c   1.000
_cell.angle_alpha   90.00
_cell.angle_beta   90.00
_cell.angle_gamma   90.00
#
_symmetry.space_group_name_H-M   'P 1'
#
loop_
_entity.id
_entity.type
_entity.pdbx_description
1 polymer ?
#
loop_
_entity_poly.entity_id
_entity_poly.type
_entity_poly.pdbx_seq_one_letter_code
_entity_poly.pdbx_strand_id
1 'polypeptide(L)'
;MKKFITVLSAITLAAALTVGSSAAYLGDVDKDGSLNSVDALSILKHSVGFEVKNFDEDLADVNGDGNINSSDALTVLNVSVGISNAETILSDKEEILKYYNETIDKTYAKAKKITFSIDDEYDYTFDDNETEHIKDVSDKYEVYFTDGADEDGYTPYAYAPNSELDLSMLSDIRMRKRADGYVVELTIKDENTDYMDDFNYQIAGGMPIIYVSNDEFDYVLCSTNYPATHVVATIDRQGYIESFYVDVPYTTNSYIEYSYDGEVYHSDIKEVGRRQHYIDILV
;
A
#
# COMPACT_ATOMS: atom_id res chain seq x y z
N MET A 1 -3.82 10.44 50.52
CA MET A 1 -4.22 11.57 49.66
C MET A 1 -3.28 11.60 48.45
N LYS A 2 -3.88 11.51 47.25
CA LYS A 2 -3.33 11.72 45.89
C LYS A 2 -2.04 10.96 45.51
N LYS A 3 -2.22 9.82 44.83
CA LYS A 3 -1.20 9.18 44.00
C LYS A 3 -0.94 10.10 42.79
N PHE A 4 0.33 10.42 42.54
CA PHE A 4 0.78 11.05 41.32
C PHE A 4 0.62 10.04 40.18
N ILE A 5 -0.28 10.32 39.24
CA ILE A 5 -0.34 9.63 37.95
C ILE A 5 0.71 10.30 37.08
N THR A 6 1.85 9.63 36.91
CA THR A 6 2.90 10.06 35.99
C THR A 6 2.46 9.66 34.59
N VAL A 7 1.91 10.62 33.85
CA VAL A 7 1.84 10.61 32.39
C VAL A 7 3.27 10.72 31.87
N LEU A 8 3.61 9.92 30.85
CA LEU A 8 4.48 10.22 29.70
C LEU A 8 5.44 9.05 29.36
N SER A 9 5.00 8.21 28.42
CA SER A 9 5.89 7.59 27.43
C SER A 9 5.11 7.40 26.13
N ALA A 10 4.71 8.52 25.53
CA ALA A 10 4.30 8.58 24.13
C ALA A 10 5.47 9.21 23.37
N ILE A 11 6.20 8.40 22.61
CA ILE A 11 7.12 8.88 21.59
C ILE A 11 6.47 8.55 20.24
N THR A 12 5.91 9.62 19.66
CA THR A 12 5.64 9.90 18.24
C THR A 12 4.55 9.15 17.48
N LEU A 13 3.32 9.18 18.01
CA LEU A 13 2.09 9.34 17.21
C LEU A 13 1.33 10.65 17.59
N ALA A 14 2.01 11.54 18.32
CA ALA A 14 1.38 12.61 19.10
C ALA A 14 1.07 13.92 18.33
N ALA A 15 1.26 13.98 17.01
CA ALA A 15 0.98 15.20 16.24
C ALA A 15 -0.39 15.22 15.53
N ALA A 16 -1.12 14.10 15.45
CA ALA A 16 -2.41 14.04 14.71
C ALA A 16 -3.60 13.46 15.51
N LEU A 17 -3.39 12.91 16.72
CA LEU A 17 -4.45 12.23 17.47
C LEU A 17 -5.25 13.21 18.35
N THR A 18 -6.14 13.99 17.75
CA THR A 18 -7.22 14.67 18.48
C THR A 18 -8.44 13.76 18.55
N VAL A 19 -8.71 13.21 19.74
CA VAL A 19 -10.02 12.75 20.26
C VAL A 19 -10.96 12.08 19.25
N GLY A 20 -10.90 10.75 19.22
CA GLY A 20 -11.73 9.88 18.37
C GLY A 20 -11.15 8.47 18.22
N SER A 21 -9.84 8.32 18.46
CA SER A 21 -9.08 7.15 18.01
C SER A 21 -9.63 5.80 18.44
N SER A 22 -10.15 5.05 17.47
CA SER A 22 -10.43 3.61 17.54
C SER A 22 -9.12 2.86 17.36
N ALA A 23 -8.36 2.82 18.44
CA ALA A 23 -7.13 2.07 18.53
C ALA A 23 -7.39 0.68 19.13
N ALA A 24 -6.79 -0.35 18.53
CA ALA A 24 -6.77 -1.71 19.07
C ALA A 24 -5.50 -1.94 19.89
N TYR A 25 -5.55 -2.80 20.90
CA TYR A 25 -4.37 -3.22 21.63
C TYR A 25 -3.57 -4.24 20.82
N LEU A 26 -2.28 -4.00 20.63
CA LEU A 26 -1.39 -5.00 20.07
C LEU A 26 -1.31 -6.19 21.02
N GLY A 27 -1.65 -7.37 20.52
CA GLY A 27 -1.74 -8.61 21.28
C GLY A 27 -3.15 -8.96 21.78
N ASP A 28 -4.17 -8.12 21.60
CA ASP A 28 -5.58 -8.48 21.84
C ASP A 28 -6.12 -9.25 20.62
N VAL A 29 -5.74 -10.52 20.52
CA VAL A 29 -5.91 -11.33 19.30
C VAL A 29 -7.31 -11.90 19.15
N ASP A 30 -8.14 -11.86 20.20
CA ASP A 30 -9.56 -12.24 20.12
C ASP A 30 -10.53 -11.05 20.11
N LYS A 31 -10.00 -9.82 20.21
CA LYS A 31 -10.73 -8.54 20.17
C LYS A 31 -11.75 -8.41 21.29
N ASP A 32 -11.49 -8.99 22.45
CA ASP A 32 -12.36 -8.83 23.62
C ASP A 32 -12.14 -7.49 24.37
N GLY A 33 -11.11 -6.72 23.95
CA GLY A 33 -10.75 -5.42 24.51
C GLY A 33 -9.82 -5.51 25.73
N SER A 34 -9.40 -6.72 26.13
CA SER A 34 -8.64 -6.99 27.35
C SER A 34 -7.38 -7.80 27.03
N LEU A 35 -6.24 -7.14 26.96
CA LEU A 35 -4.96 -7.83 26.75
C LEU A 35 -4.58 -8.71 27.96
N ASN A 36 -4.73 -10.03 27.83
CA ASN A 36 -4.63 -10.96 28.95
C ASN A 36 -3.98 -12.32 28.60
N SER A 37 -4.04 -13.31 29.51
CA SER A 37 -3.39 -14.61 29.30
C SER A 37 -4.07 -15.49 28.23
N VAL A 38 -5.34 -15.22 27.91
CA VAL A 38 -6.08 -15.91 26.84
C VAL A 38 -5.45 -15.58 25.50
N ASP A 39 -5.14 -14.31 25.25
CA ASP A 39 -4.44 -13.85 24.05
C ASP A 39 -3.07 -14.52 23.89
N ALA A 40 -2.27 -14.51 24.96
CA ALA A 40 -0.95 -15.12 24.95
C ALA A 40 -1.03 -16.63 24.64
N LEU A 41 -2.03 -17.32 25.19
CA LEU A 41 -2.27 -18.74 24.89
C LEU A 41 -2.71 -18.94 23.43
N SER A 42 -3.55 -18.06 22.89
CA SER A 42 -3.98 -18.06 21.49
C SER A 42 -2.79 -17.89 20.55
N ILE A 43 -1.90 -16.94 20.82
CA ILE A 43 -0.66 -16.74 20.06
C ILE A 43 0.23 -18.00 20.11
N LEU A 44 0.41 -18.61 21.28
CA LEU A 44 1.21 -19.84 21.40
C LEU A 44 0.61 -21.00 20.61
N LYS A 45 -0.72 -21.18 20.67
CA LYS A 45 -1.42 -22.21 19.90
C LYS A 45 -1.23 -22.00 18.40
N HIS A 46 -1.42 -20.77 17.93
CA HIS A 46 -1.20 -20.40 16.54
C HIS A 46 0.25 -20.69 16.11
N SER A 47 1.24 -20.30 16.92
CA SER A 47 2.68 -20.47 16.60
C SER A 47 3.12 -21.92 16.41
N VAL A 48 2.35 -22.90 16.90
CA VAL A 48 2.62 -24.34 16.74
C VAL A 48 1.62 -25.03 15.81
N GLY A 49 0.82 -24.27 15.06
CA GLY A 49 -0.07 -24.76 14.01
C GLY A 49 -1.45 -25.23 14.48
N PHE A 50 -1.89 -24.88 15.70
CA PHE A 50 -3.29 -25.09 16.07
C PHE A 50 -4.17 -24.00 15.48
N GLU A 51 -5.33 -24.41 14.98
CA GLU A 51 -6.40 -23.49 14.60
C GLU A 51 -6.95 -22.78 15.85
N VAL A 52 -6.97 -21.45 15.82
CA VAL A 52 -7.52 -20.61 16.88
C VAL A 52 -8.67 -19.80 16.30
N LYS A 53 -9.85 -19.94 16.90
CA LYS A 53 -11.06 -19.24 16.44
C LYS A 53 -10.95 -17.74 16.75
N ASN A 54 -11.37 -16.91 15.79
CA ASN A 54 -11.37 -15.44 15.90
C ASN A 54 -9.99 -14.82 16.16
N PHE A 55 -8.92 -15.49 15.73
CA PHE A 55 -7.56 -15.00 15.90
C PHE A 55 -7.27 -13.88 14.89
N ASP A 56 -6.85 -12.73 15.38
CA ASP A 56 -6.35 -11.63 14.56
C ASP A 56 -4.82 -11.67 14.46
N GLU A 57 -4.33 -12.03 13.27
CA GLU A 57 -2.91 -12.08 12.96
C GLU A 57 -2.26 -10.69 12.93
N ASP A 58 -3.00 -9.64 12.57
CA ASP A 58 -2.49 -8.27 12.45
C ASP A 58 -2.15 -7.68 13.84
N LEU A 59 -2.76 -8.23 14.90
CA LEU A 59 -2.48 -7.86 16.30
C LEU A 59 -1.51 -8.83 17.00
N ALA A 60 -1.23 -9.99 16.41
CA ALA A 60 -0.50 -11.06 17.07
C ALA A 60 1.03 -10.88 17.05
N ASP A 61 1.59 -10.20 16.05
CA ASP A 61 3.01 -9.83 16.00
C ASP A 61 3.26 -8.56 16.83
N VAL A 62 3.24 -8.73 18.16
CA VAL A 62 3.31 -7.63 19.13
C VAL A 62 4.67 -6.93 19.09
N ASN A 63 5.72 -7.68 18.79
CA ASN A 63 7.08 -7.16 18.74
C ASN A 63 7.44 -6.57 17.35
N GLY A 64 6.72 -6.96 16.29
CA GLY A 64 6.86 -6.46 14.93
C GLY A 64 8.03 -7.08 14.15
N ASP A 65 8.51 -8.26 14.54
CA ASP A 65 9.64 -8.95 13.86
C ASP A 65 9.21 -9.75 12.62
N GLY A 66 7.91 -9.78 12.33
CA GLY A 66 7.31 -10.50 11.21
C GLY A 66 6.96 -11.96 11.52
N ASN A 67 7.21 -12.47 12.73
CA ASN A 67 6.94 -13.85 13.10
C ASN A 67 6.08 -13.93 14.36
N ILE A 68 4.85 -14.44 14.22
CA ILE A 68 3.97 -14.71 15.36
C ILE A 68 4.49 -15.92 16.14
N ASN A 69 5.11 -15.67 17.30
CA ASN A 69 5.77 -16.73 18.08
C ASN A 69 5.66 -16.54 19.61
N SER A 70 6.41 -17.35 20.35
CA SER A 70 6.39 -17.33 21.83
C SER A 70 6.90 -16.03 22.44
N SER A 71 7.69 -15.24 21.70
CA SER A 71 8.15 -13.92 22.11
C SER A 71 7.01 -12.90 22.17
N ASP A 72 6.05 -12.98 21.25
CA ASP A 72 4.86 -12.13 21.26
C ASP A 72 3.93 -12.50 22.41
N ALA A 73 3.71 -13.80 22.60
CA ALA A 73 2.94 -14.31 23.74
C ALA A 73 3.56 -13.89 25.08
N LEU A 74 4.90 -13.90 25.21
CA LEU A 74 5.59 -13.41 26.40
C LEU A 74 5.39 -11.90 26.59
N THR A 75 5.40 -11.13 25.50
CA THR A 75 5.12 -9.69 25.55
C THR A 75 3.71 -9.43 26.09
N VAL A 76 2.70 -10.14 25.58
CA VAL A 76 1.32 -10.07 26.07
C VAL A 76 1.22 -10.43 27.55
N LEU A 77 1.88 -11.51 27.99
CA LEU A 77 1.91 -11.88 29.41
C LEU A 77 2.53 -10.80 30.28
N ASN A 78 3.66 -10.21 29.86
CA ASN A 78 4.31 -9.13 30.59
C ASN A 78 3.39 -7.91 30.72
N VAL A 79 2.60 -7.58 29.70
CA VAL A 79 1.60 -6.51 29.79
C VAL A 79 0.46 -6.89 30.75
N SER A 80 -0.07 -8.11 30.63
CA SER A 80 -1.16 -8.63 31.49
C SER A 80 -0.81 -8.58 32.99
N VAL A 81 0.45 -8.80 33.34
CA VAL A 81 0.92 -8.72 34.74
C VAL A 81 1.52 -7.36 35.13
N GLY A 82 1.49 -6.36 34.24
CA GLY A 82 1.98 -5.00 34.50
C GLY A 82 3.50 -4.85 34.57
N ILE A 83 4.25 -5.78 33.95
CA ILE A 83 5.70 -5.67 33.73
C ILE A 83 6.01 -4.72 32.57
N SER A 84 5.16 -4.73 31.53
CA SER A 84 5.27 -3.90 30.34
C SER A 84 4.00 -3.09 30.10
N ASN A 85 4.09 -2.04 29.27
CA ASN A 85 2.93 -1.25 28.86
C ASN A 85 2.29 -1.85 27.61
N ALA A 86 0.95 -1.79 27.55
CA ALA A 86 0.23 -2.10 26.32
C ALA A 86 0.53 -1.05 25.25
N GLU A 87 0.74 -1.51 24.02
CA GLU A 87 0.82 -0.66 22.84
C GLU A 87 -0.49 -0.75 22.05
N THR A 88 -0.79 0.30 21.30
CA THR A 88 -2.00 0.38 20.49
C THR A 88 -1.68 0.72 19.05
N ILE A 89 -2.52 0.25 18.14
CA ILE A 89 -2.43 0.51 16.70
C ILE A 89 -3.79 1.02 16.18
N LEU A 90 -3.79 1.86 15.15
CA LEU A 90 -5.04 2.30 14.52
C LEU A 90 -5.76 1.09 13.94
N SER A 91 -7.07 1.01 14.18
CA SER A 91 -7.89 -0.12 13.74
C SER A 91 -9.12 0.27 12.92
N ASP A 92 -9.51 1.54 12.97
CA ASP A 92 -10.58 2.06 12.14
C ASP A 92 -10.09 2.51 10.76
N LYS A 93 -10.87 2.17 9.74
CA LYS A 93 -10.51 2.38 8.34
C LYS A 93 -10.38 3.86 7.98
N GLU A 94 -11.25 4.74 8.50
CA GLU A 94 -11.18 6.19 8.24
C GLU A 94 -9.90 6.77 8.84
N GLU A 95 -9.56 6.35 10.05
CA GLU A 95 -8.36 6.82 10.75
C GLU A 95 -7.07 6.30 10.10
N ILE A 96 -7.04 5.04 9.69
CA ILE A 96 -5.87 4.48 8.97
C ILE A 96 -5.69 5.20 7.64
N LEU A 97 -6.77 5.42 6.87
CA LEU A 97 -6.68 6.12 5.60
C LEU A 97 -6.22 7.57 5.77
N LYS A 98 -6.78 8.27 6.76
CA LYS A 98 -6.33 9.62 7.09
C LYS A 98 -4.84 9.65 7.44
N TYR A 99 -4.39 8.71 8.27
CA TYR A 99 -2.99 8.58 8.64
C TYR A 99 -2.09 8.30 7.42
N TYR A 100 -2.53 7.43 6.51
CA TYR A 100 -1.85 7.12 5.25
C TYR A 100 -1.65 8.39 4.40
N ASN A 101 -2.73 9.12 4.09
CA ASN A 101 -2.70 10.33 3.27
C ASN A 101 -1.84 11.44 3.91
N GLU A 102 -2.01 11.70 5.22
CA GLU A 102 -1.21 12.70 5.94
C GLU A 102 0.29 12.34 5.98
N THR A 103 0.61 11.05 6.04
CA THR A 103 2.00 10.57 6.06
C THR A 103 2.66 10.72 4.68
N ILE A 104 1.92 10.56 3.59
CA ILE A 104 2.38 10.88 2.23
C ILE A 104 2.78 12.35 2.13
N ASP A 105 1.85 13.27 2.43
CA ASP A 105 2.10 14.71 2.32
C ASP A 105 3.31 15.14 3.15
N LYS A 106 3.40 14.63 4.37
CA LYS A 106 4.50 14.89 5.29
C LYS A 106 5.84 14.37 4.75
N THR A 107 5.84 13.20 4.09
CA THR A 107 7.04 12.60 3.49
C THR A 107 7.49 13.40 2.27
N TYR A 108 6.56 13.69 1.36
CA TYR A 108 6.88 14.36 0.11
C TYR A 108 7.36 15.80 0.33
N ALA A 109 6.86 16.48 1.36
CA ALA A 109 7.36 17.79 1.77
C ALA A 109 8.85 17.80 2.18
N LYS A 110 9.46 16.64 2.41
CA LYS A 110 10.87 16.50 2.81
C LYS A 110 11.65 15.51 1.95
N ALA A 111 11.05 14.93 0.93
CA ALA A 111 11.71 13.98 0.06
C ALA A 111 12.93 14.63 -0.59
N LYS A 112 14.07 13.93 -0.54
CA LYS A 112 15.32 14.31 -1.20
C LYS A 112 15.57 13.46 -2.43
N LYS A 113 15.14 12.20 -2.39
CA LYS A 113 15.31 11.25 -3.48
C LYS A 113 14.16 10.25 -3.50
N ILE A 114 13.68 9.91 -4.69
CA ILE A 114 12.88 8.71 -4.94
C ILE A 114 13.69 7.80 -5.84
N THR A 115 13.76 6.52 -5.50
CA THR A 115 14.28 5.47 -6.37
C THR A 115 13.11 4.55 -6.72
N PHE A 116 12.88 4.28 -8.00
CA PHE A 116 11.79 3.39 -8.40
C PHE A 116 12.15 2.44 -9.53
N SER A 117 11.47 1.30 -9.59
CA SER A 117 11.47 0.39 -10.74
C SER A 117 10.06 -0.15 -10.97
N ILE A 118 9.83 -0.58 -12.20
CA ILE A 118 8.58 -1.15 -12.70
C ILE A 118 8.86 -2.53 -13.29
N ASP A 119 8.10 -3.52 -12.85
CA ASP A 119 8.10 -4.87 -13.41
C ASP A 119 6.72 -5.14 -14.03
N ASP A 120 6.69 -5.49 -15.31
CA ASP A 120 5.49 -5.83 -16.07
C ASP A 120 5.51 -7.32 -16.44
N GLU A 121 4.40 -8.00 -16.21
CA GLU A 121 4.20 -9.39 -16.62
C GLU A 121 2.78 -9.54 -17.18
N TYR A 122 2.68 -9.84 -18.48
CA TYR A 122 1.40 -9.81 -19.18
C TYR A 122 1.33 -10.78 -20.35
N ASP A 123 0.11 -11.22 -20.65
CA ASP A 123 -0.25 -11.98 -21.84
C ASP A 123 -0.89 -11.01 -22.85
N TYR A 124 -0.34 -10.96 -24.06
CA TYR A 124 -0.80 -10.13 -25.16
C TYR A 124 -1.37 -10.99 -26.27
N THR A 125 -2.57 -10.67 -26.76
CA THR A 125 -3.21 -11.33 -27.90
C THR A 125 -3.54 -10.31 -28.99
N PHE A 126 -3.14 -10.62 -30.23
CA PHE A 126 -3.41 -9.79 -31.41
C PHE A 126 -4.45 -10.45 -32.32
N ASP A 127 -5.54 -9.75 -32.64
CA ASP A 127 -6.63 -10.21 -33.51
C ASP A 127 -7.17 -11.62 -33.15
N ASP A 128 -7.30 -11.90 -31.84
CA ASP A 128 -7.72 -13.21 -31.29
C ASP A 128 -6.90 -14.42 -31.81
N ASN A 129 -5.66 -14.19 -32.24
CA ASN A 129 -4.77 -15.24 -32.75
C ASN A 129 -3.96 -15.89 -31.61
N GLU A 130 -2.63 -15.91 -31.75
CA GLU A 130 -1.71 -16.46 -30.75
C GLU A 130 -1.52 -15.46 -29.61
N THR A 131 -1.50 -15.98 -28.38
CA THR A 131 -1.17 -15.23 -27.17
C THR A 131 0.32 -15.36 -26.91
N GLU A 132 0.99 -14.22 -26.74
CA GLU A 132 2.39 -14.14 -26.32
C GLU A 132 2.49 -13.73 -24.86
N HIS A 133 3.36 -14.40 -24.11
CA HIS A 133 3.65 -14.07 -22.73
C HIS A 133 4.91 -13.21 -22.65
N ILE A 134 4.80 -12.04 -22.04
CA ILE A 134 5.86 -11.05 -21.92
C ILE A 134 6.16 -10.78 -20.45
N LYS A 135 7.45 -10.68 -20.15
CA LYS A 135 7.96 -10.21 -18.87
C LYS A 135 9.01 -9.15 -19.10
N ASP A 136 8.74 -7.94 -18.63
CA ASP A 136 9.65 -6.81 -18.71
C ASP A 136 9.99 -6.33 -17.29
N VAL A 137 11.26 -6.06 -17.04
CA VAL A 137 11.76 -5.64 -15.73
C VAL A 137 12.65 -4.45 -16.00
N SER A 138 12.19 -3.27 -15.59
CA SER A 138 12.92 -2.03 -15.84
C SER A 138 14.11 -1.87 -14.91
N ASP A 139 15.10 -1.09 -15.37
CA ASP A 139 16.18 -0.62 -14.51
C ASP A 139 15.64 0.29 -13.40
N LYS A 140 16.45 0.49 -12.35
CA LYS A 140 16.12 1.44 -11.29
C LYS A 140 16.36 2.88 -11.76
N TYR A 141 15.36 3.72 -11.60
CA TYR A 141 15.42 5.15 -11.84
C TYR A 141 15.61 5.89 -10.52
N GLU A 142 16.35 7.00 -10.55
CA GLU A 142 16.53 7.87 -9.39
C GLU A 142 16.13 9.30 -9.75
N VAL A 143 15.27 9.89 -8.93
CA VAL A 143 14.81 11.28 -9.05
C VAL A 143 15.22 12.03 -7.80
N TYR A 144 15.85 13.19 -7.97
CA TYR A 144 16.37 14.03 -6.90
C TYR A 144 15.54 15.30 -6.79
N PHE A 145 15.20 15.68 -5.56
CA PHE A 145 14.34 16.84 -5.30
C PHE A 145 15.13 17.95 -4.62
N THR A 146 14.99 19.17 -5.13
CA THR A 146 15.49 20.41 -4.52
C THR A 146 14.30 21.34 -4.30
N ASP A 147 14.11 21.81 -3.06
CA ASP A 147 12.97 22.65 -2.66
C ASP A 147 11.58 22.06 -3.04
N GLY A 148 11.47 20.72 -3.05
CA GLY A 148 10.22 19.98 -3.24
C GLY A 148 9.89 19.59 -4.69
N ALA A 149 10.76 19.90 -5.65
CA ALA A 149 10.60 19.52 -7.06
C ALA A 149 11.91 19.02 -7.66
N ASP A 150 11.81 18.26 -8.75
CA ASP A 150 12.96 17.83 -9.56
C ASP A 150 13.40 18.92 -10.56
N GLU A 151 14.28 18.57 -11.50
CA GLU A 151 14.80 19.52 -12.50
C GLU A 151 13.75 20.01 -13.51
N ASP A 152 12.70 19.22 -13.75
CA ASP A 152 11.60 19.52 -14.65
C ASP A 152 10.41 20.19 -13.94
N GLY A 153 10.49 20.34 -12.61
CA GLY A 153 9.46 20.97 -11.78
C GLY A 153 8.38 20.00 -11.29
N TYR A 154 8.58 18.69 -11.45
CA TYR A 154 7.70 17.66 -10.93
C TYR A 154 7.95 17.42 -9.45
N THR A 155 6.86 17.30 -8.70
CA THR A 155 6.88 16.94 -7.28
C THR A 155 6.94 15.42 -7.11
N PRO A 156 7.24 14.91 -5.90
CA PRO A 156 7.19 13.47 -5.61
C PRO A 156 5.89 12.75 -6.03
N TYR A 157 4.75 13.44 -6.05
CA TYR A 157 3.46 12.89 -6.52
C TYR A 157 3.47 12.41 -7.98
N ALA A 158 4.45 12.80 -8.79
CA ALA A 158 4.58 12.32 -10.17
C ALA A 158 5.21 10.92 -10.27
N TYR A 159 5.83 10.42 -9.19
CA TYR A 159 6.66 9.21 -9.20
C TYR A 159 6.22 8.14 -8.18
N ALA A 160 5.16 8.42 -7.40
CA ALA A 160 4.73 7.58 -6.30
C ALA A 160 3.25 7.84 -5.96
N PRO A 161 2.58 6.94 -5.20
CA PRO A 161 1.17 7.08 -4.82
C PRO A 161 0.82 8.46 -4.26
N ASN A 162 -0.39 8.95 -4.53
CA ASN A 162 -0.86 10.25 -4.03
C ASN A 162 -1.63 10.11 -2.69
N SER A 163 -1.93 11.26 -2.07
CA SER A 163 -2.63 11.37 -0.78
C SER A 163 -4.14 11.66 -0.91
N GLU A 164 -4.73 11.36 -2.06
CA GLU A 164 -6.11 11.73 -2.39
C GLU A 164 -7.08 10.54 -2.33
N LEU A 165 -6.66 9.40 -1.76
CA LEU A 165 -7.55 8.26 -1.54
C LEU A 165 -8.65 8.61 -0.54
N ASP A 166 -9.89 8.22 -0.85
CA ASP A 166 -11.04 8.22 0.04
C ASP A 166 -11.56 6.78 0.28
N LEU A 167 -12.31 6.56 1.37
CA LEU A 167 -12.76 5.21 1.73
C LEU A 167 -13.70 4.57 0.70
N SER A 168 -14.41 5.36 -0.11
CA SER A 168 -15.27 4.84 -1.16
C SER A 168 -14.47 4.18 -2.28
N MET A 169 -13.19 4.55 -2.44
CA MET A 169 -12.25 3.96 -3.41
C MET A 169 -11.67 2.62 -2.92
N LEU A 170 -11.75 2.31 -1.62
CA LEU A 170 -11.06 1.16 -1.03
C LEU A 170 -11.99 -0.03 -0.74
N SER A 171 -11.59 -1.22 -1.17
CA SER A 171 -12.23 -2.47 -0.73
C SER A 171 -11.73 -2.88 0.65
N ASP A 172 -10.46 -2.63 0.94
CA ASP A 172 -9.86 -2.91 2.24
C ASP A 172 -8.71 -1.95 2.60
N ILE A 173 -8.47 -1.79 3.89
CA ILE A 173 -7.32 -1.09 4.45
C ILE A 173 -7.05 -1.60 5.87
N ARG A 174 -5.77 -1.80 6.17
CA ARG A 174 -5.29 -2.26 7.48
C ARG A 174 -3.90 -1.71 7.79
N MET A 175 -3.56 -1.69 9.07
CA MET A 175 -2.27 -1.22 9.57
C MET A 175 -1.65 -2.28 10.47
N ARG A 176 -0.36 -2.55 10.30
CA ARG A 176 0.41 -3.53 11.09
C ARG A 176 1.62 -2.86 11.72
N LYS A 177 2.05 -3.36 12.88
CA LYS A 177 3.28 -2.91 13.54
C LYS A 177 4.49 -3.56 12.87
N ARG A 178 5.60 -2.84 12.84
CA ARG A 178 6.94 -3.37 12.62
C ARG A 178 7.86 -3.02 13.77
N ALA A 179 8.96 -3.74 13.92
CA ALA A 179 9.98 -3.44 14.89
C ALA A 179 10.48 -2.00 14.77
N ASP A 180 10.58 -1.47 13.55
CA ASP A 180 11.10 -0.16 13.18
C ASP A 180 10.05 0.84 12.67
N GLY A 181 8.76 0.55 12.84
CA GLY A 181 7.69 1.45 12.40
C GLY A 181 6.38 0.73 12.15
N TYR A 182 5.79 0.96 10.99
CA TYR A 182 4.46 0.47 10.63
C TYR A 182 4.39 0.07 9.16
N VAL A 183 3.38 -0.74 8.82
CA VAL A 183 2.96 -0.99 7.44
C VAL A 183 1.50 -0.62 7.32
N VAL A 184 1.14 0.11 6.27
CA VAL A 184 -0.26 0.25 5.83
C VAL A 184 -0.43 -0.56 4.56
N GLU A 185 -1.43 -1.43 4.54
CA GLU A 185 -1.85 -2.17 3.36
C GLU A 185 -3.26 -1.74 2.98
N LEU A 186 -3.47 -1.44 1.71
CA LEU A 186 -4.79 -1.12 1.18
C LEU A 186 -5.01 -1.81 -0.16
N THR A 187 -6.29 -2.01 -0.46
CA THR A 187 -6.75 -2.52 -1.76
C THR A 187 -7.77 -1.55 -2.33
N ILE A 188 -7.46 -1.01 -3.49
CA ILE A 188 -8.37 -0.16 -4.27
C ILE A 188 -9.39 -1.07 -4.96
N LYS A 189 -10.64 -0.64 -5.04
CA LYS A 189 -11.73 -1.38 -5.69
C LYS A 189 -11.48 -1.51 -7.19
N ASP A 190 -12.21 -2.45 -7.78
CA ASP A 190 -12.34 -2.58 -9.23
C ASP A 190 -12.70 -1.23 -9.89
N GLU A 191 -11.93 -0.87 -10.90
CA GLU A 191 -12.08 0.35 -11.68
C GLU A 191 -12.03 0.02 -13.16
N ASN A 192 -12.91 0.64 -13.96
CA ASN A 192 -12.87 0.53 -15.41
C ASN A 192 -12.77 1.93 -16.02
N THR A 193 -11.81 2.12 -16.91
CA THR A 193 -11.45 3.40 -17.51
C THR A 193 -11.46 3.27 -19.03
N ASP A 194 -12.25 4.10 -19.72
CA ASP A 194 -12.45 4.00 -21.18
C ASP A 194 -11.60 5.02 -21.99
N TYR A 195 -10.83 5.88 -21.31
CA TYR A 195 -9.96 6.89 -21.94
C TYR A 195 -8.98 7.45 -20.90
N MET A 196 -7.83 7.98 -21.36
CA MET A 196 -6.71 8.45 -20.52
C MET A 196 -7.01 9.63 -19.56
N ASP A 197 -8.27 10.01 -19.38
CA ASP A 197 -8.67 11.27 -18.73
C ASP A 197 -9.09 11.15 -17.25
N ASP A 198 -9.27 9.94 -16.68
CA ASP A 198 -9.83 9.80 -15.32
C ASP A 198 -9.17 8.71 -14.45
N PHE A 199 -7.83 8.64 -14.43
CA PHE A 199 -7.07 7.70 -13.58
C PHE A 199 -7.01 8.11 -12.10
N ASN A 200 -7.94 8.92 -11.59
CA ASN A 200 -7.82 9.51 -10.25
C ASN A 200 -7.55 8.46 -9.17
N TYR A 201 -8.16 7.27 -9.28
CA TYR A 201 -8.01 6.24 -8.26
C TYR A 201 -6.71 5.45 -8.41
N GLN A 202 -6.31 5.12 -9.65
CA GLN A 202 -5.03 4.46 -9.89
C GLN A 202 -3.83 5.37 -9.66
N ILE A 203 -3.90 6.65 -10.01
CA ILE A 203 -2.87 7.64 -9.68
C ILE A 203 -2.70 7.73 -8.16
N ALA A 204 -3.81 7.68 -7.43
CA ALA A 204 -3.77 7.64 -5.98
C ALA A 204 -3.17 6.35 -5.41
N GLY A 205 -3.36 5.23 -6.10
CA GLY A 205 -2.74 3.95 -5.79
C GLY A 205 -1.31 3.76 -6.26
N GLY A 206 -0.83 4.52 -7.25
CA GLY A 206 0.46 4.30 -7.91
C GLY A 206 0.55 4.97 -9.30
N MET A 207 1.48 4.54 -10.14
CA MET A 207 1.62 5.09 -11.50
C MET A 207 0.81 4.23 -12.48
N PRO A 208 -0.31 4.72 -13.07
CA PRO A 208 -1.17 3.91 -13.93
C PRO A 208 -0.45 3.48 -15.23
N ILE A 209 -1.08 2.56 -15.96
CA ILE A 209 -0.58 2.15 -17.26
C ILE A 209 -0.96 3.19 -18.31
N ILE A 210 0.06 3.83 -18.88
CA ILE A 210 -0.10 4.85 -19.92
C ILE A 210 0.57 4.31 -21.20
N TYR A 211 -0.24 4.00 -22.20
CA TYR A 211 0.22 3.74 -23.56
C TYR A 211 0.29 5.05 -24.33
N VAL A 212 1.45 5.39 -24.87
CA VAL A 212 1.65 6.62 -25.64
C VAL A 212 1.66 6.27 -27.12
N SER A 213 0.87 6.98 -27.94
CA SER A 213 0.92 6.85 -29.39
C SER A 213 2.29 7.29 -29.93
N ASN A 214 2.71 6.71 -31.05
CA ASN A 214 3.96 7.08 -31.72
C ASN A 214 3.71 7.44 -33.19
N ASP A 215 4.74 7.91 -33.89
CA ASP A 215 4.61 8.38 -35.27
C ASP A 215 4.28 7.28 -36.30
N GLU A 216 4.30 6.00 -35.91
CA GLU A 216 4.16 4.85 -36.82
C GLU A 216 2.74 4.24 -36.80
N PHE A 217 2.06 4.28 -35.64
CA PHE A 217 0.72 3.73 -35.46
C PHE A 217 -0.11 4.54 -34.47
N ASP A 218 -1.39 4.73 -34.76
CA ASP A 218 -2.35 5.32 -33.82
C ASP A 218 -2.87 4.23 -32.88
N TYR A 219 -2.33 4.20 -31.67
CA TYR A 219 -2.84 3.33 -30.60
C TYR A 219 -4.14 3.92 -30.05
N VAL A 220 -5.24 3.21 -30.27
CA VAL A 220 -6.54 3.57 -29.72
C VAL A 220 -6.84 2.67 -28.53
N LEU A 221 -6.56 3.18 -27.33
CA LEU A 221 -6.96 2.53 -26.09
C LEU A 221 -8.48 2.62 -25.93
N CYS A 222 -9.17 1.49 -25.78
CA CYS A 222 -10.63 1.47 -25.63
C CYS A 222 -11.07 1.36 -24.18
N SER A 223 -10.45 0.46 -23.43
CA SER A 223 -10.79 0.26 -22.02
C SER A 223 -9.67 -0.44 -21.27
N THR A 224 -9.46 -0.02 -20.03
CA THR A 224 -8.62 -0.72 -19.06
C THR A 224 -9.40 -0.96 -17.78
N ASN A 225 -9.46 -2.22 -17.39
CA ASN A 225 -10.02 -2.67 -16.12
C ASN A 225 -8.90 -2.99 -15.13
N TYR A 226 -8.97 -2.42 -13.94
CA TYR A 226 -8.08 -2.64 -12.80
C TYR A 226 -8.86 -3.36 -11.70
N PRO A 227 -8.86 -4.70 -11.64
CA PRO A 227 -9.75 -5.44 -10.75
C PRO A 227 -9.49 -5.23 -9.24
N ALA A 228 -8.23 -4.99 -8.85
CA ALA A 228 -7.84 -4.71 -7.47
C ALA A 228 -6.38 -4.25 -7.37
N THR A 229 -6.14 -2.96 -7.20
CA THR A 229 -4.77 -2.45 -6.99
C THR A 229 -4.39 -2.57 -5.53
N HIS A 230 -3.29 -3.27 -5.25
CA HIS A 230 -2.77 -3.46 -3.90
C HIS A 230 -1.61 -2.50 -3.64
N VAL A 231 -1.67 -1.77 -2.53
CA VAL A 231 -0.61 -0.84 -2.11
C VAL A 231 -0.14 -1.23 -0.73
N VAL A 232 1.18 -1.31 -0.58
CA VAL A 232 1.87 -1.56 0.69
C VAL A 232 2.81 -0.39 0.95
N ALA A 233 2.52 0.40 1.97
CA ALA A 233 3.37 1.50 2.41
C ALA A 233 4.13 1.11 3.67
N THR A 234 5.46 1.16 3.61
CA THR A 234 6.32 1.04 4.79
C THR A 234 6.57 2.41 5.39
N ILE A 235 6.37 2.54 6.70
CA ILE A 235 6.47 3.81 7.43
C ILE A 235 7.43 3.65 8.61
N ASP A 236 8.37 4.59 8.77
CA ASP A 236 9.32 4.60 9.88
C ASP A 236 8.68 5.01 11.22
N ARG A 237 9.44 4.90 12.34
CA ARG A 237 8.97 5.35 13.68
C ARG A 237 8.69 6.85 13.79
N GLN A 238 9.21 7.65 12.87
CA GLN A 238 8.96 9.09 12.82
C GLN A 238 7.69 9.41 12.02
N GLY A 239 7.08 8.43 11.35
CA GLY A 239 5.92 8.57 10.49
C GLY A 239 6.27 9.18 9.13
N TYR A 240 7.38 8.77 8.52
CA TYR A 240 7.69 9.02 7.11
C TYR A 240 7.61 7.73 6.32
N ILE A 241 7.13 7.79 5.08
CA ILE A 241 7.15 6.65 4.17
C ILE A 241 8.60 6.36 3.80
N GLU A 242 9.04 5.12 4.03
CA GLU A 242 10.33 4.61 3.56
C GLU A 242 10.19 4.03 2.15
N SER A 243 9.08 3.35 1.87
CA SER A 243 8.84 2.72 0.57
C SER A 243 7.38 2.43 0.28
N PHE A 244 7.07 2.29 -1.00
CA PHE A 244 5.85 1.67 -1.51
C PHE A 244 6.17 0.43 -2.34
N TYR A 245 5.31 -0.57 -2.19
CA TYR A 245 5.11 -1.59 -3.20
C TYR A 245 3.68 -1.48 -3.72
N VAL A 246 3.51 -1.41 -5.04
CA VAL A 246 2.20 -1.32 -5.69
C VAL A 246 2.07 -2.47 -6.68
N ASP A 247 0.99 -3.24 -6.60
CA ASP A 247 0.66 -4.32 -7.54
C ASP A 247 -0.65 -3.98 -8.24
N VAL A 248 -0.56 -3.76 -9.54
CA VAL A 248 -1.65 -3.28 -10.39
C VAL A 248 -1.99 -4.40 -11.39
N PRO A 249 -2.84 -5.38 -11.02
CA PRO A 249 -3.42 -6.28 -12.00
C PRO A 249 -4.30 -5.47 -12.95
N TYR A 250 -4.31 -5.84 -14.24
CA TYR A 250 -5.09 -5.15 -15.25
C TYR A 250 -5.56 -6.06 -16.38
N THR A 251 -6.58 -5.59 -17.09
CA THR A 251 -6.97 -6.10 -18.41
C THR A 251 -7.25 -4.93 -19.31
N THR A 252 -6.58 -4.86 -20.46
CA THR A 252 -6.86 -3.86 -21.49
C THR A 252 -7.53 -4.50 -22.69
N ASN A 253 -8.41 -3.74 -23.32
CA ASN A 253 -8.79 -3.96 -24.71
C ASN A 253 -8.49 -2.67 -25.47
N SER A 254 -7.70 -2.77 -26.52
CA SER A 254 -7.29 -1.67 -27.37
C SER A 254 -7.26 -2.12 -28.82
N TYR A 255 -7.02 -1.20 -29.73
CA TYR A 255 -6.71 -1.53 -31.11
C TYR A 255 -5.69 -0.56 -31.67
N ILE A 256 -5.02 -0.99 -32.73
CA ILE A 256 -4.21 -0.10 -33.57
C ILE A 256 -4.92 0.17 -34.88
N GLU A 257 -4.93 1.43 -35.31
CA GLU A 257 -5.30 1.81 -36.67
C GLU A 257 -4.05 2.04 -37.49
N TYR A 258 -4.00 1.46 -38.69
CA TYR A 258 -2.89 1.67 -39.62
C TYR A 258 -3.35 1.73 -41.07
N SER A 259 -2.69 2.59 -41.84
CA SER A 259 -3.00 2.77 -43.26
C SER A 259 -2.03 1.97 -44.13
N TYR A 260 -2.56 1.10 -44.99
CA TYR A 260 -1.77 0.35 -45.96
C TYR A 260 -2.46 0.39 -47.33
N ASP A 261 -1.71 0.77 -48.37
CA ASP A 261 -2.21 0.92 -49.75
C ASP A 261 -3.46 1.82 -49.90
N GLY A 262 -3.61 2.81 -49.01
CA GLY A 262 -4.75 3.74 -49.01
C GLY A 262 -6.02 3.20 -48.34
N GLU A 263 -5.96 2.01 -47.73
CA GLU A 263 -7.02 1.44 -46.89
C GLU A 263 -6.61 1.51 -45.41
N VAL A 264 -7.59 1.71 -44.53
CA VAL A 264 -7.40 1.70 -43.07
C VAL A 264 -7.72 0.31 -42.54
N TYR A 265 -6.78 -0.26 -41.81
CA TYR A 265 -6.89 -1.53 -41.13
C TYR A 265 -7.00 -1.31 -39.63
N HIS A 266 -7.67 -2.26 -38.98
CA HIS A 266 -7.89 -2.29 -37.54
C HIS A 266 -7.39 -3.64 -37.05
N SER A 267 -6.59 -3.62 -35.99
CA SER A 267 -6.21 -4.84 -35.29
C SER A 267 -6.44 -4.72 -33.79
N ASP A 268 -7.19 -5.67 -33.25
CA ASP A 268 -7.54 -5.74 -31.84
C ASP A 268 -6.35 -6.24 -31.02
N ILE A 269 -6.15 -5.58 -29.89
CA ILE A 269 -5.13 -5.91 -28.89
C ILE A 269 -5.85 -6.17 -27.58
N LYS A 270 -5.55 -7.33 -27.00
CA LYS A 270 -6.00 -7.65 -25.65
C LYS A 270 -4.81 -7.98 -24.78
N GLU A 271 -4.70 -7.29 -23.65
CA GLU A 271 -3.65 -7.57 -22.67
C GLU A 271 -4.28 -7.92 -21.33
N VAL A 272 -3.75 -8.96 -20.69
CA VAL A 272 -4.09 -9.33 -19.32
C VAL A 272 -2.78 -9.46 -18.57
N GLY A 273 -2.60 -8.66 -17.53
CA GLY A 273 -1.30 -8.58 -16.90
C GLY A 273 -1.31 -8.01 -15.51
N ARG A 274 -0.09 -7.75 -15.03
CA ARG A 274 0.18 -7.06 -13.78
C ARG A 274 1.36 -6.13 -13.97
N ARG A 275 1.26 -4.95 -13.36
CA ARG A 275 2.35 -3.99 -13.23
C ARG A 275 2.71 -3.83 -11.76
N GLN A 276 3.97 -3.99 -11.43
CA GLN A 276 4.48 -3.91 -10.07
C GLN A 276 5.43 -2.72 -9.94
N HIS A 277 5.15 -1.80 -9.02
CA HIS A 277 6.03 -0.68 -8.72
C HIS A 277 6.76 -0.93 -7.40
N TYR A 278 8.07 -0.70 -7.40
CA TYR A 278 8.91 -0.72 -6.22
C TYR A 278 9.49 0.67 -6.06
N ILE A 279 9.16 1.35 -4.95
CA ILE A 279 9.49 2.75 -4.74
C ILE A 279 10.14 2.91 -3.37
N ASP A 280 11.36 3.43 -3.32
CA ASP A 280 12.06 3.79 -2.09
C ASP A 280 12.17 5.31 -1.99
N ILE A 281 11.93 5.86 -0.79
CA ILE A 281 11.93 7.31 -0.55
C ILE A 281 12.96 7.66 0.51
N LEU A 282 13.85 8.58 0.16
CA LEU A 282 14.82 9.15 1.07
C LEU A 282 14.36 10.55 1.50
N VAL A 283 14.16 10.73 2.81
CA VAL A 283 13.78 11.99 3.47
C VAL A 283 14.97 12.74 4.07
#